data_AF-A0A1F7D8M3-F1
#
_entry.id   AF-A0A1F7D8M3-F1
#
_cell.length_a   1.000
_cell.length_b   1.000
_cell.length_c   1.000
_cell.angle_alpha   90.00
_cell.angle_beta   90.00
_cell.angle_gamma   90.00
#
_symmetry.space_group_name_H-M   'P 1'
#
loop_
_entity.id
_entity.type
_entity.pdbx_description
1 polymer ?
#
loop_
_entity_poly.entity_id
_entity_poly.type
_entity_poly.pdbx_seq_one_letter_code
_entity_poly.pdbx_strand_id
1 'polypeptide(L)'
;MAEPVDPKKADLQKQLERAQELRRAQLEKEKERRGERRQEAAERGERQHAFTEAELLEQERKKREVKEWQEAEVERKKAVIEMKKKKEEEKKFWEDQDAKHAEKLKKRAAYMKQMHEQNERQMMLERRKNAAKKLTDDTREKAEWDALRTRQQSELWAKQERGKTEIGSRKKRADADQEEQRLKETAEEEARQKKTKIETQNREAMARVENDIRRRRMVAAELPLPLREAEQRKIDVDERREREKIEHEKRMAQTAIDMEANKRKLEIELQARRKREDAAIQEREGLAAIESEEKRRGDQAGKDAVHKEEEAARRADHIARGEEEIPT
;
A
#
# COMPACT_ATOMS: atom_id res chain seq x y z
N MET A 1 -13.31 -100.81 167.68
CA MET A 1 -14.38 -101.82 167.78
C MET A 1 -15.22 -101.73 166.51
N ALA A 2 -15.74 -102.86 166.06
CA ALA A 2 -16.41 -103.10 164.78
C ALA A 2 -17.65 -102.21 164.49
N GLU A 3 -18.01 -102.18 163.19
CA GLU A 3 -19.29 -101.88 162.49
C GLU A 3 -20.59 -101.70 163.33
N PRO A 4 -21.64 -100.98 162.83
CA PRO A 4 -22.19 -101.16 161.47
C PRO A 4 -22.73 -99.93 160.70
N VAL A 5 -23.09 -100.24 159.45
CA VAL A 5 -23.73 -99.45 158.38
C VAL A 5 -25.10 -98.88 158.79
N ASP A 6 -25.39 -97.64 158.37
CA ASP A 6 -26.73 -97.04 158.50
C ASP A 6 -27.26 -96.49 157.15
N PRO A 7 -28.39 -97.02 156.61
CA PRO A 7 -28.80 -96.88 155.21
C PRO A 7 -29.91 -95.82 155.01
N LYS A 8 -29.72 -94.57 155.42
CA LYS A 8 -30.68 -93.47 155.13
C LYS A 8 -30.06 -92.15 154.68
N LYS A 9 -28.82 -92.20 154.17
CA LYS A 9 -28.19 -91.12 153.41
C LYS A 9 -28.70 -90.98 151.97
N ALA A 10 -29.53 -91.92 151.49
CA ALA A 10 -30.07 -91.91 150.13
C ALA A 10 -31.32 -91.02 149.94
N ASP A 11 -32.09 -90.76 151.01
CA ASP A 11 -33.34 -89.97 150.90
C ASP A 11 -33.11 -88.45 151.00
N LEU A 12 -32.01 -88.01 151.62
CA LEU A 12 -31.63 -86.59 151.62
C LEU A 12 -31.13 -86.10 150.25
N GLN A 13 -30.53 -87.00 149.48
CA GLN A 13 -29.91 -86.66 148.18
C GLN A 13 -30.98 -86.50 147.07
N LYS A 14 -32.06 -87.28 147.11
CA LYS A 14 -33.20 -87.13 146.19
C LYS A 14 -34.06 -85.89 146.45
N GLN A 15 -34.11 -85.38 147.68
CA GLN A 15 -34.84 -84.14 147.98
C GLN A 15 -34.09 -82.89 147.51
N LEU A 16 -32.76 -82.92 147.50
CA LEU A 16 -31.93 -81.83 146.96
C LEU A 16 -31.96 -81.75 145.43
N GLU A 17 -32.04 -82.87 144.73
CA GLU A 17 -32.17 -82.88 143.26
C GLU A 17 -33.51 -82.30 142.79
N ARG A 18 -34.63 -82.65 143.46
CA ARG A 18 -35.94 -82.03 143.17
C ARG A 18 -35.99 -80.53 143.44
N ALA A 19 -35.25 -80.04 144.44
CA ALA A 19 -35.16 -78.61 144.72
C ALA A 19 -34.32 -77.86 143.66
N GLN A 20 -33.32 -78.50 143.05
CA GLN A 20 -32.51 -77.90 141.99
C GLN A 20 -33.23 -77.91 140.62
N GLU A 21 -34.03 -78.92 140.31
CA GLU A 21 -34.82 -78.96 139.06
C GLU A 21 -35.92 -77.89 139.02
N LEU A 22 -36.64 -77.67 140.14
CA LEU A 22 -37.64 -76.60 140.23
C LEU A 22 -37.04 -75.20 140.09
N ARG A 23 -35.79 -75.00 140.56
CA ARG A 23 -35.08 -73.72 140.42
C ARG A 23 -34.58 -73.47 139.00
N ARG A 24 -34.20 -74.52 138.27
CA ARG A 24 -33.84 -74.43 136.83
C ARG A 24 -35.06 -74.14 135.95
N ALA A 25 -36.21 -74.77 136.25
CA ALA A 25 -37.46 -74.54 135.51
C ALA A 25 -38.02 -73.11 135.68
N GLN A 26 -37.78 -72.45 136.81
CA GLN A 26 -38.16 -71.05 137.00
C GLN A 26 -37.20 -70.07 136.31
N LEU A 27 -35.90 -70.39 136.24
CA LEU A 27 -34.89 -69.56 135.56
C LEU A 27 -35.02 -69.58 134.03
N GLU A 28 -35.49 -70.68 133.43
CA GLU A 28 -35.77 -70.70 131.97
C GLU A 28 -37.00 -69.87 131.60
N LYS A 29 -38.08 -69.93 132.40
CA LYS A 29 -39.27 -69.11 132.16
C LYS A 29 -39.02 -67.60 132.30
N GLU A 30 -38.01 -67.18 133.08
CA GLU A 30 -37.57 -65.79 133.11
C GLU A 30 -36.69 -65.38 131.92
N LYS A 31 -35.92 -66.32 131.32
CA LYS A 31 -35.13 -66.03 130.12
C LYS A 31 -35.98 -65.90 128.87
N GLU A 32 -37.02 -66.72 128.69
CA GLU A 32 -37.95 -66.58 127.56
C GLU A 32 -38.72 -65.26 127.59
N ARG A 33 -39.22 -64.83 128.76
CA ARG A 33 -39.95 -63.55 128.89
C ARG A 33 -39.08 -62.29 128.73
N ARG A 34 -37.75 -62.43 128.72
CA ARG A 34 -36.80 -61.34 128.46
C ARG A 34 -36.35 -61.28 126.99
N GLY A 35 -36.53 -62.37 126.23
CA GLY A 35 -36.31 -62.41 124.78
C GLY A 35 -37.41 -61.72 123.98
N GLU A 36 -38.67 -61.99 124.32
CA GLU A 36 -39.82 -61.42 123.59
C GLU A 36 -39.95 -59.89 123.76
N ARG A 37 -39.56 -59.34 124.92
CA ARG A 37 -39.56 -57.87 125.14
C ARG A 37 -38.39 -57.12 124.48
N ARG A 38 -37.37 -57.82 123.95
CA ARG A 38 -36.28 -57.19 123.17
C ARG A 38 -36.56 -57.14 121.67
N GLN A 39 -37.40 -58.02 121.13
CA GLN A 39 -37.78 -57.98 119.72
C GLN A 39 -38.84 -56.91 119.44
N GLU A 40 -39.78 -56.67 120.36
CA GLU A 40 -40.81 -55.63 120.17
C GLU A 40 -40.28 -54.18 120.29
N ALA A 41 -39.11 -53.99 120.93
CA ALA A 41 -38.43 -52.69 121.02
C ALA A 41 -37.47 -52.40 119.85
N ALA A 42 -37.03 -53.42 119.10
CA ALA A 42 -36.18 -53.26 117.92
C ALA A 42 -37.00 -52.94 116.65
N GLU A 43 -38.18 -53.53 116.48
CA GLU A 43 -39.02 -53.30 115.29
C GLU A 43 -39.73 -51.93 115.23
N ARG A 44 -39.84 -51.20 116.36
CA ARG A 44 -40.34 -49.82 116.36
C ARG A 44 -39.25 -48.76 116.14
N GLY A 45 -37.97 -49.10 116.26
CA GLY A 45 -36.84 -48.19 116.01
C GLY A 45 -36.39 -48.14 114.55
N GLU A 46 -36.47 -49.27 113.82
CA GLU A 46 -35.99 -49.34 112.43
C GLU A 46 -37.00 -48.80 111.39
N ARG A 47 -38.28 -48.66 111.73
CA ARG A 47 -39.30 -48.10 110.82
C ARG A 47 -39.42 -46.58 110.82
N GLN A 48 -38.68 -45.85 111.67
CA GLN A 48 -38.64 -44.37 111.64
C GLN A 48 -37.33 -43.78 111.11
N HIS A 49 -36.26 -44.57 110.95
CA HIS A 49 -34.99 -44.11 110.35
C HIS A 49 -34.83 -44.45 108.85
N ALA A 50 -35.65 -45.34 108.28
CA ALA A 50 -35.56 -45.71 106.86
C ALA A 50 -36.32 -44.77 105.89
N PHE A 51 -37.14 -43.83 106.38
CA PHE A 51 -37.91 -42.92 105.51
C PHE A 51 -37.23 -41.55 105.29
N THR A 52 -36.38 -41.10 106.20
CA THR A 52 -35.72 -39.77 106.10
C THR A 52 -34.40 -39.81 105.32
N GLU A 53 -33.70 -40.95 105.26
CA GLU A 53 -32.44 -41.08 104.51
C GLU A 53 -32.66 -41.35 103.01
N ALA A 54 -33.77 -42.04 102.65
CA ALA A 54 -34.14 -42.31 101.26
C ALA A 54 -34.63 -41.05 100.52
N GLU A 55 -35.41 -40.18 101.17
CA GLU A 55 -35.87 -38.91 100.57
C GLU A 55 -34.72 -37.91 100.35
N LEU A 56 -33.71 -37.89 101.23
CA LEU A 56 -32.53 -37.01 101.08
C LEU A 56 -31.61 -37.47 99.94
N LEU A 57 -31.37 -38.78 99.80
CA LEU A 57 -30.58 -39.34 98.70
C LEU A 57 -31.28 -39.20 97.33
N GLU A 58 -32.61 -39.29 97.28
CA GLU A 58 -33.36 -39.08 96.05
C GLU A 58 -33.41 -37.59 95.64
N GLN A 59 -33.48 -36.68 96.60
CA GLN A 59 -33.37 -35.23 96.33
C GLN A 59 -31.96 -34.82 95.90
N GLU A 60 -30.90 -35.42 96.45
CA GLU A 60 -29.53 -35.16 95.98
C GLU A 60 -29.26 -35.72 94.59
N ARG A 61 -29.79 -36.91 94.25
CA ARG A 61 -29.72 -37.45 92.88
C ARG A 61 -30.47 -36.59 91.87
N LYS A 62 -31.71 -36.15 92.19
CA LYS A 62 -32.46 -35.23 91.34
C LYS A 62 -31.75 -33.88 91.16
N LYS A 63 -31.07 -33.37 92.20
CA LYS A 63 -30.25 -32.14 92.09
C LYS A 63 -28.99 -32.33 91.23
N ARG A 64 -28.38 -33.51 91.23
CA ARG A 64 -27.21 -33.82 90.36
C ARG A 64 -27.64 -34.05 88.91
N GLU A 65 -28.71 -34.80 88.68
CA GLU A 65 -29.25 -35.01 87.33
C GLU A 65 -29.73 -33.69 86.68
N VAL A 66 -30.38 -32.80 87.45
CA VAL A 66 -30.77 -31.48 86.93
C VAL A 66 -29.56 -30.60 86.64
N LYS A 67 -28.49 -30.67 87.45
CA LYS A 67 -27.24 -29.94 87.20
C LYS A 67 -26.51 -30.48 85.97
N GLU A 68 -26.36 -31.80 85.84
CA GLU A 68 -25.74 -32.45 84.68
C GLU A 68 -26.54 -32.19 83.40
N TRP A 69 -27.89 -32.18 83.48
CA TRP A 69 -28.74 -31.82 82.35
C TRP A 69 -28.61 -30.34 81.98
N GLN A 70 -28.55 -29.42 82.96
CA GLN A 70 -28.32 -28.00 82.71
C GLN A 70 -26.92 -27.73 82.13
N GLU A 71 -25.88 -28.41 82.62
CA GLU A 71 -24.52 -28.32 82.10
C GLU A 71 -24.44 -28.88 80.67
N ALA A 72 -25.02 -30.04 80.40
CA ALA A 72 -25.12 -30.62 79.06
C ALA A 72 -25.95 -29.75 78.11
N GLU A 73 -27.01 -29.08 78.59
CA GLU A 73 -27.81 -28.16 77.77
C GLU A 73 -27.03 -26.86 77.48
N VAL A 74 -26.26 -26.35 78.44
CA VAL A 74 -25.37 -25.20 78.24
C VAL A 74 -24.24 -25.55 77.27
N GLU A 75 -23.64 -26.74 77.37
CA GLU A 75 -22.65 -27.22 76.40
C GLU A 75 -23.25 -27.41 75.01
N ARG A 76 -24.46 -27.97 74.92
CA ARG A 76 -25.17 -28.11 73.65
C ARG A 76 -25.50 -26.74 73.03
N LYS A 77 -25.91 -25.76 73.84
CA LYS A 77 -26.15 -24.37 73.40
C LYS A 77 -24.85 -23.71 72.95
N LYS A 78 -23.74 -23.89 73.67
CA LYS A 78 -22.40 -23.41 73.26
C LYS A 78 -21.93 -24.07 71.96
N ALA A 79 -22.08 -25.38 71.82
CA ALA A 79 -21.73 -26.12 70.61
C ALA A 79 -22.58 -25.67 69.41
N VAL A 80 -23.87 -25.41 69.58
CA VAL A 80 -24.74 -24.86 68.52
C VAL A 80 -24.31 -23.44 68.14
N ILE A 81 -23.95 -22.58 69.11
CA ILE A 81 -23.44 -21.24 68.83
C ILE A 81 -22.11 -21.31 68.09
N GLU A 82 -21.20 -22.19 68.50
CA GLU A 82 -19.90 -22.37 67.84
C GLU A 82 -20.06 -22.95 66.43
N MET A 83 -20.98 -23.89 66.23
CA MET A 83 -21.26 -24.45 64.91
C MET A 83 -21.94 -23.41 64.00
N LYS A 84 -22.80 -22.54 64.54
CA LYS A 84 -23.36 -21.39 63.81
C LYS A 84 -22.27 -20.40 63.42
N LYS A 85 -21.34 -20.07 64.33
CA LYS A 85 -20.19 -19.21 64.03
C LYS A 85 -19.30 -19.80 62.94
N LYS A 86 -18.97 -21.10 63.03
CA LYS A 86 -18.19 -21.80 61.98
C LYS A 86 -18.90 -21.79 60.63
N LYS A 87 -20.23 -21.99 60.60
CA LYS A 87 -21.02 -21.89 59.37
C LYS A 87 -21.07 -20.47 58.80
N GLU A 88 -21.14 -19.45 59.66
CA GLU A 88 -21.09 -18.05 59.23
C GLU A 88 -19.70 -17.65 58.72
N GLU A 89 -18.64 -18.13 59.36
CA GLU A 89 -17.24 -17.94 58.91
C GLU A 89 -16.96 -18.66 57.60
N GLU A 90 -17.41 -19.90 57.45
CA GLU A 90 -17.30 -20.67 56.21
C GLU A 90 -18.10 -20.02 55.08
N LYS A 91 -19.32 -19.54 55.36
CA LYS A 91 -20.12 -18.80 54.38
C LYS A 91 -19.42 -17.51 53.94
N LYS A 92 -18.86 -16.73 54.86
CA LYS A 92 -18.06 -15.53 54.54
C LYS A 92 -16.80 -15.86 53.74
N PHE A 93 -16.14 -16.98 54.05
CA PHE A 93 -14.97 -17.45 53.31
C PHE A 93 -15.32 -17.78 51.86
N TRP A 94 -16.41 -18.51 51.62
CA TRP A 94 -16.88 -18.82 50.26
C TRP A 94 -17.37 -17.58 49.52
N GLU A 95 -18.10 -16.67 50.18
CA GLU A 95 -18.51 -15.39 49.60
C GLU A 95 -17.30 -14.52 49.18
N ASP A 96 -16.24 -14.48 49.99
CA ASP A 96 -14.99 -13.78 49.65
C ASP A 96 -14.22 -14.47 48.51
N GLN A 97 -14.21 -15.80 48.45
CA GLN A 97 -13.61 -16.55 47.32
C GLN A 97 -14.38 -16.32 46.02
N ASP A 98 -15.71 -16.35 46.04
CA ASP A 98 -16.56 -16.08 44.89
C ASP A 98 -16.41 -14.63 44.43
N ALA A 99 -16.35 -13.68 45.35
CA ALA A 99 -16.08 -12.27 45.05
C ALA A 99 -14.70 -12.09 44.40
N LYS A 100 -13.65 -12.71 44.94
CA LYS A 100 -12.29 -12.71 44.37
C LYS A 100 -12.23 -13.37 43.00
N HIS A 101 -12.95 -14.47 42.80
CA HIS A 101 -13.02 -15.15 41.51
C HIS A 101 -13.78 -14.32 40.47
N ALA A 102 -14.90 -13.70 40.84
CA ALA A 102 -15.66 -12.79 39.99
C ALA A 102 -14.84 -11.55 39.61
N GLU A 103 -14.08 -10.97 40.54
CA GLU A 103 -13.11 -9.89 40.28
C GLU A 103 -12.03 -10.30 39.26
N LYS A 104 -11.45 -11.51 39.44
CA LYS A 104 -10.46 -12.06 38.50
C LYS A 104 -11.05 -12.27 37.10
N LEU A 105 -12.28 -12.79 37.01
CA LEU A 105 -12.98 -12.97 35.72
C LEU A 105 -13.26 -11.62 35.04
N LYS A 106 -13.70 -10.61 35.79
CA LYS A 106 -13.89 -9.25 35.25
C LYS A 106 -12.57 -8.65 34.74
N LYS A 107 -11.48 -8.78 35.50
CA LYS A 107 -10.13 -8.35 35.08
C LYS A 107 -9.66 -9.09 33.83
N ARG A 108 -9.89 -10.41 33.74
CA ARG A 108 -9.57 -11.21 32.55
C ARG A 108 -10.40 -10.79 31.32
N ALA A 109 -11.70 -10.56 31.48
CA ALA A 109 -12.56 -10.11 30.39
C ALA A 109 -12.17 -8.70 29.89
N ALA A 110 -11.86 -7.78 30.81
CA ALA A 110 -11.35 -6.45 30.46
C ALA A 110 -10.01 -6.52 29.72
N TYR A 111 -9.08 -7.38 30.18
CA TYR A 111 -7.81 -7.62 29.51
C TYR A 111 -7.99 -8.20 28.10
N MET A 112 -8.85 -9.21 27.93
CA MET A 112 -9.14 -9.78 26.61
C MET A 112 -9.76 -8.75 25.67
N LYS A 113 -10.69 -7.93 26.17
CA LYS A 113 -11.27 -6.83 25.38
C LYS A 113 -10.21 -5.83 24.93
N GLN A 114 -9.33 -5.38 25.83
CA GLN A 114 -8.23 -4.49 25.48
C GLN A 114 -7.26 -5.12 24.46
N MET A 115 -6.93 -6.41 24.62
CA MET A 115 -6.11 -7.15 23.65
C MET A 115 -6.77 -7.23 22.28
N HIS A 116 -8.09 -7.49 22.21
CA HIS A 116 -8.82 -7.48 20.94
C HIS A 116 -8.80 -6.11 20.27
N GLU A 117 -9.08 -5.03 21.02
CA GLU A 117 -9.02 -3.66 20.50
C GLU A 117 -7.60 -3.27 20.03
N GLN A 118 -6.56 -3.70 20.75
CA GLN A 118 -5.17 -3.47 20.34
C GLN A 118 -4.82 -4.25 19.06
N ASN A 119 -5.22 -5.51 18.96
CA ASN A 119 -5.00 -6.32 17.76
C ASN A 119 -5.74 -5.75 16.55
N GLU A 120 -6.99 -5.29 16.71
CA GLU A 120 -7.75 -4.63 15.65
C GLU A 120 -7.06 -3.34 15.16
N ARG A 121 -6.56 -2.52 16.10
CA ARG A 121 -5.78 -1.32 15.76
C ARG A 121 -4.50 -1.67 15.00
N GLN A 122 -3.76 -2.68 15.44
CA GLN A 122 -2.54 -3.14 14.75
C GLN A 122 -2.84 -3.67 13.35
N MET A 123 -3.90 -4.48 13.20
CA MET A 123 -4.35 -4.99 11.90
C MET A 123 -4.73 -3.85 10.95
N MET A 124 -5.41 -2.82 11.44
CA MET A 124 -5.75 -1.64 10.63
C MET A 124 -4.52 -0.82 10.23
N LEU A 125 -3.55 -0.66 11.13
CA LEU A 125 -2.27 -0.02 10.80
C LEU A 125 -1.50 -0.78 9.72
N GLU A 126 -1.39 -2.11 9.83
CA GLU A 126 -0.75 -2.94 8.81
C GLU A 126 -1.49 -2.91 7.47
N ARG A 127 -2.84 -2.92 7.49
CA ARG A 127 -3.66 -2.73 6.27
C ARG A 127 -3.37 -1.39 5.60
N ARG A 128 -3.29 -0.30 6.36
CA ARG A 128 -2.98 1.04 5.85
C ARG A 128 -1.57 1.13 5.26
N LYS A 129 -0.56 0.59 5.95
CA LYS A 129 0.81 0.51 5.43
C LYS A 129 0.88 -0.26 4.10
N ASN A 130 0.21 -1.42 4.03
CA ASN A 130 0.17 -2.22 2.82
C ASN A 130 -0.57 -1.52 1.68
N ALA A 131 -1.68 -0.83 1.98
CA ALA A 131 -2.43 -0.06 0.99
C ALA A 131 -1.61 1.13 0.46
N ALA A 132 -0.95 1.89 1.35
CA ALA A 132 -0.07 2.99 0.99
C ALA A 132 1.08 2.52 0.08
N LYS A 133 1.73 1.41 0.43
CA LYS A 133 2.81 0.83 -0.38
C LYS A 133 2.32 0.35 -1.76
N LYS A 134 1.17 -0.34 -1.81
CA LYS A 134 0.57 -0.75 -3.09
C LYS A 134 0.24 0.45 -3.97
N LEU A 135 -0.29 1.52 -3.39
CA LEU A 135 -0.58 2.75 -4.13
C LEU A 135 0.68 3.34 -4.76
N THR A 136 1.79 3.44 -4.02
CA THR A 136 3.05 3.97 -4.57
C THR A 136 3.62 3.07 -5.66
N ASP A 137 3.61 1.76 -5.47
CA ASP A 137 4.16 0.80 -6.42
C ASP A 137 3.34 0.81 -7.74
N ASP A 138 2.00 0.74 -7.64
CA ASP A 138 1.10 0.73 -8.80
C ASP A 138 1.15 2.05 -9.58
N THR A 139 1.23 3.19 -8.87
CA THR A 139 1.28 4.51 -9.52
C THR A 139 2.61 4.76 -10.20
N ARG A 140 3.72 4.35 -9.56
CA ARG A 140 5.05 4.42 -10.16
C ARG A 140 5.13 3.59 -11.44
N GLU A 141 4.73 2.33 -11.39
CA GLU A 141 4.77 1.47 -12.57
C GLU A 141 3.91 2.06 -13.71
N LYS A 142 2.68 2.51 -13.41
CA LYS A 142 1.83 3.15 -14.41
C LYS A 142 2.42 4.45 -14.96
N ALA A 143 3.02 5.28 -14.11
CA ALA A 143 3.64 6.54 -14.52
C ALA A 143 4.87 6.31 -15.41
N GLU A 144 5.72 5.34 -15.07
CA GLU A 144 6.86 4.92 -15.88
C GLU A 144 6.40 4.39 -17.26
N TRP A 145 5.36 3.54 -17.28
CA TRP A 145 4.79 3.02 -18.53
C TRP A 145 4.14 4.10 -19.40
N ASP A 146 3.38 5.01 -18.81
CA ASP A 146 2.78 6.15 -19.51
C ASP A 146 3.87 7.04 -20.13
N ALA A 147 4.90 7.38 -19.36
CA ALA A 147 6.02 8.20 -19.84
C ALA A 147 6.77 7.52 -20.98
N LEU A 148 7.05 6.21 -20.86
CA LEU A 148 7.66 5.42 -21.92
C LEU A 148 6.81 5.44 -23.19
N ARG A 149 5.50 5.21 -23.06
CA ARG A 149 4.55 5.24 -24.19
C ARG A 149 4.54 6.61 -24.86
N THR A 150 4.46 7.69 -24.09
CA THR A 150 4.48 9.05 -24.63
C THR A 150 5.79 9.36 -25.35
N ARG A 151 6.94 8.92 -24.81
CA ARG A 151 8.24 9.05 -25.49
C ARG A 151 8.26 8.32 -26.82
N GLN A 152 7.86 7.05 -26.85
CA GLN A 152 7.77 6.27 -28.10
C GLN A 152 6.84 6.92 -29.14
N GLN A 153 5.68 7.44 -28.70
CA GLN A 153 4.77 8.17 -29.59
C GLN A 153 5.40 9.45 -30.13
N SER A 154 6.16 10.18 -29.30
CA SER A 154 6.86 11.38 -29.75
C SER A 154 7.98 11.08 -30.75
N GLU A 155 8.74 10.00 -30.55
CA GLU A 155 9.79 9.55 -31.49
C GLU A 155 9.19 9.13 -32.84
N LEU A 156 8.08 8.38 -32.81
CA LEU A 156 7.36 7.97 -34.03
C LEU A 156 6.82 9.18 -34.79
N TRP A 157 6.21 10.13 -34.07
CA TRP A 157 5.75 11.39 -34.64
C TRP A 157 6.92 12.18 -35.27
N ALA A 158 8.02 12.35 -34.53
CA ALA A 158 9.19 13.08 -35.00
C ALA A 158 9.78 12.43 -36.25
N LYS A 159 9.88 11.09 -36.29
CA LYS A 159 10.34 10.36 -37.48
C LYS A 159 9.46 10.61 -38.70
N GLN A 160 8.13 10.61 -38.53
CA GLN A 160 7.20 10.90 -39.62
C GLN A 160 7.33 12.34 -40.12
N GLU A 161 7.41 13.31 -39.22
CA GLU A 161 7.54 14.72 -39.58
C GLU A 161 8.89 15.06 -40.21
N ARG A 162 9.99 14.43 -39.75
CA ARG A 162 11.31 14.54 -40.41
C ARG A 162 11.22 14.06 -41.86
N GLY A 163 10.64 12.87 -42.08
CA GLY A 163 10.46 12.34 -43.43
C GLY A 163 9.62 13.25 -44.33
N LYS A 164 8.52 13.83 -43.82
CA LYS A 164 7.73 14.80 -44.59
C LYS A 164 8.52 16.06 -44.95
N THR A 165 9.29 16.58 -44.00
CA THR A 165 10.12 17.79 -44.18
C THR A 165 11.21 17.56 -45.23
N GLU A 166 11.91 16.43 -45.16
CA GLU A 166 12.95 16.03 -46.12
C GLU A 166 12.37 15.85 -47.53
N ILE A 167 11.25 15.11 -47.66
CA ILE A 167 10.58 14.92 -48.94
C ILE A 167 10.13 16.26 -49.53
N GLY A 168 9.55 17.13 -48.70
CA GLY A 168 9.12 18.47 -49.11
C GLY A 168 10.27 19.33 -49.62
N SER A 169 11.39 19.37 -48.90
CA SER A 169 12.61 20.08 -49.32
C SER A 169 13.20 19.51 -50.61
N ARG A 170 13.30 18.17 -50.71
CA ARG A 170 13.80 17.50 -51.92
C ARG A 170 12.96 17.84 -53.13
N LYS A 171 11.63 17.86 -52.98
CA LYS A 171 10.71 18.25 -54.05
C LYS A 171 10.93 19.72 -54.47
N LYS A 172 11.00 20.65 -53.51
CA LYS A 172 11.26 22.07 -53.81
C LYS A 172 12.58 22.28 -54.58
N ARG A 173 13.64 21.54 -54.22
CA ARG A 173 14.92 21.57 -54.95
C ARG A 173 14.77 21.03 -56.38
N ALA A 174 14.10 19.89 -56.54
CA ALA A 174 13.85 19.30 -57.86
C ALA A 174 12.99 20.22 -58.75
N ASP A 175 11.96 20.85 -58.20
CA ASP A 175 11.12 21.81 -58.92
C ASP A 175 11.96 23.03 -59.37
N ALA A 176 12.88 23.51 -58.54
CA ALA A 176 13.80 24.59 -58.90
C ALA A 176 14.78 24.19 -60.02
N ASP A 177 15.28 22.95 -60.01
CA ASP A 177 16.15 22.42 -61.07
C ASP A 177 15.40 22.31 -62.42
N GLN A 178 14.16 21.83 -62.39
CA GLN A 178 13.31 21.75 -63.59
C GLN A 178 12.98 23.14 -64.14
N GLU A 179 12.66 24.10 -63.27
CA GLU A 179 12.41 25.47 -63.67
C GLU A 179 13.67 26.13 -64.26
N GLU A 180 14.85 25.89 -63.67
CA GLU A 180 16.14 26.35 -64.18
C GLU A 180 16.38 25.86 -65.61
N GLN A 181 16.20 24.56 -65.86
CA GLN A 181 16.38 23.95 -67.17
C GLN A 181 15.41 24.54 -68.20
N ARG A 182 14.11 24.59 -67.86
CA ARG A 182 13.09 25.14 -68.76
C ARG A 182 13.40 26.59 -69.14
N LEU A 183 13.77 27.42 -68.16
CA LEU A 183 14.09 28.83 -68.41
C LEU A 183 15.36 28.98 -69.26
N LYS A 184 16.39 28.15 -69.04
CA LYS A 184 17.59 28.13 -69.89
C LYS A 184 17.26 27.76 -71.33
N GLU A 185 16.44 26.74 -71.55
CA GLU A 185 15.99 26.35 -72.89
C GLU A 185 15.25 27.49 -73.59
N THR A 186 14.33 28.16 -72.90
CA THR A 186 13.63 29.33 -73.48
C THR A 186 14.58 30.47 -73.83
N ALA A 187 15.58 30.75 -72.99
CA ALA A 187 16.59 31.78 -73.28
C ALA A 187 17.47 31.41 -74.49
N GLU A 188 17.78 30.12 -74.67
CA GLU A 188 18.49 29.63 -75.87
C GLU A 188 17.66 29.74 -77.13
N GLU A 189 16.37 29.37 -77.06
CA GLU A 189 15.46 29.49 -78.19
C GLU A 189 15.28 30.95 -78.63
N GLU A 190 15.09 31.87 -77.68
CA GLU A 190 15.04 33.30 -77.97
C GLU A 190 16.32 33.81 -78.64
N ALA A 191 17.49 33.39 -78.15
CA ALA A 191 18.77 33.75 -78.74
C ALA A 191 18.92 33.20 -80.17
N ARG A 192 18.52 31.94 -80.40
CA ARG A 192 18.51 31.33 -81.75
C ARG A 192 17.60 32.10 -82.69
N GLN A 193 16.37 32.45 -82.27
CA GLN A 193 15.44 33.23 -83.09
C GLN A 193 16.01 34.61 -83.46
N LYS A 194 16.61 35.33 -82.49
CA LYS A 194 17.28 36.62 -82.74
C LYS A 194 18.44 36.46 -83.74
N LYS A 195 19.26 35.41 -83.61
CA LYS A 195 20.36 35.13 -84.55
C LYS A 195 19.86 34.81 -85.95
N THR A 196 18.82 33.99 -86.08
CA THR A 196 18.21 33.67 -87.37
C THR A 196 17.70 34.94 -88.06
N LYS A 197 17.09 35.86 -87.31
CA LYS A 197 16.64 37.16 -87.84
C LYS A 197 17.80 38.03 -88.34
N ILE A 198 18.93 38.07 -87.63
CA ILE A 198 20.12 38.78 -88.12
C ILE A 198 20.67 38.11 -89.38
N GLU A 199 20.65 36.77 -89.43
CA GLU A 199 21.13 36.05 -90.59
C GLU A 199 20.27 36.33 -91.84
N THR A 200 18.94 36.39 -91.71
CA THR A 200 18.06 36.77 -92.82
C THR A 200 18.29 38.22 -93.25
N GLN A 201 18.38 39.15 -92.31
CA GLN A 201 18.70 40.56 -92.60
C GLN A 201 20.05 40.73 -93.30
N ASN A 202 21.06 39.97 -92.88
CA ASN A 202 22.39 39.99 -93.49
C ASN A 202 22.37 39.41 -94.92
N ARG A 203 21.66 38.30 -95.16
CA ARG A 203 21.48 37.74 -96.50
C ARG A 203 20.78 38.74 -97.43
N GLU A 204 19.75 39.43 -96.94
CA GLU A 204 19.08 40.49 -97.69
C GLU A 204 20.01 41.67 -98.01
N ALA A 205 20.81 42.13 -97.04
CA ALA A 205 21.78 43.20 -97.24
C ALA A 205 22.86 42.82 -98.26
N MET A 206 23.40 41.59 -98.16
CA MET A 206 24.36 41.05 -99.12
C MET A 206 23.77 40.97 -100.53
N ALA A 207 22.52 40.49 -100.68
CA ALA A 207 21.85 40.43 -101.97
C ALA A 207 21.63 41.82 -102.59
N ARG A 208 21.34 42.85 -101.77
CA ARG A 208 21.24 44.24 -102.25
C ARG A 208 22.58 44.75 -102.77
N VAL A 209 23.65 44.57 -101.99
CA VAL A 209 25.02 44.95 -102.40
C VAL A 209 25.44 44.23 -103.68
N GLU A 210 25.18 42.93 -103.79
CA GLU A 210 25.48 42.15 -105.00
C GLU A 210 24.74 42.66 -106.24
N ASN A 211 23.45 43.02 -106.09
CA ASN A 211 22.66 43.59 -107.18
C ASN A 211 23.18 44.98 -107.60
N ASP A 212 23.56 45.83 -106.63
CA ASP A 212 24.11 47.15 -106.90
C ASP A 212 25.48 47.06 -107.60
N ILE A 213 26.36 46.15 -107.15
CA ILE A 213 27.66 45.89 -107.79
C ILE A 213 27.47 45.38 -109.21
N ARG A 214 26.54 44.44 -109.44
CA ARG A 214 26.22 43.96 -110.81
C ARG A 214 25.81 45.10 -111.72
N ARG A 215 24.94 46.01 -111.25
CA ARG A 215 24.54 47.20 -112.01
C ARG A 215 25.73 48.10 -112.32
N ARG A 216 26.57 48.40 -111.32
CA ARG A 216 27.80 49.21 -111.52
C ARG A 216 28.76 48.58 -112.51
N ARG A 217 28.94 47.25 -112.46
CA ARG A 217 29.79 46.50 -113.41
C ARG A 217 29.26 46.57 -114.84
N MET A 218 27.94 46.53 -115.05
CA MET A 218 27.35 46.70 -116.38
C MET A 218 27.63 48.10 -116.94
N VAL A 219 27.42 49.16 -116.14
CA VAL A 219 27.71 50.54 -116.55
C VAL A 219 29.20 50.73 -116.85
N ALA A 220 30.09 50.19 -116.01
CA ALA A 220 31.53 50.26 -116.23
C ALA A 220 31.98 49.52 -117.51
N ALA A 221 31.24 48.51 -117.98
CA ALA A 221 31.57 47.77 -119.19
C ALA A 221 31.39 48.60 -120.48
N GLU A 222 30.56 49.65 -120.43
CA GLU A 222 30.32 50.58 -121.54
C GLU A 222 31.44 51.64 -121.68
N LEU A 223 32.37 51.72 -120.72
CA LEU A 223 33.48 52.67 -120.73
C LEU A 223 34.65 52.23 -121.64
N PRO A 224 35.43 53.18 -122.18
CA PRO A 224 36.69 52.89 -122.88
C PRO A 224 37.69 52.13 -121.99
N LEU A 225 38.48 51.22 -122.59
CA LEU A 225 39.41 50.29 -121.92
C LEU A 225 40.18 50.85 -120.69
N PRO A 226 40.93 51.96 -120.78
CA PRO A 226 41.71 52.45 -119.64
C PRO A 226 40.83 52.97 -118.48
N LEU A 227 39.65 53.50 -118.78
CA LEU A 227 38.70 53.96 -117.75
C LEU A 227 37.91 52.79 -117.15
N ARG A 228 37.59 51.79 -117.98
CA ARG A 228 36.93 50.56 -117.55
C ARG A 228 37.75 49.79 -116.52
N GLU A 229 39.05 49.62 -116.75
CA GLU A 229 39.92 48.92 -115.79
C GLU A 229 40.02 49.65 -114.44
N ALA A 230 40.16 50.99 -114.48
CA ALA A 230 40.21 51.80 -113.27
C ALA A 230 38.90 51.71 -112.47
N GLU A 231 37.75 51.76 -113.15
CA GLU A 231 36.45 51.71 -112.51
C GLU A 231 36.09 50.30 -112.00
N GLN A 232 36.48 49.24 -112.70
CA GLN A 232 36.35 47.86 -112.22
C GLN A 232 37.14 47.63 -110.94
N ARG A 233 38.39 48.12 -110.86
CA ARG A 233 39.19 48.02 -109.63
C ARG A 233 38.54 48.72 -108.45
N LYS A 234 37.92 49.89 -108.65
CA LYS A 234 37.17 50.58 -107.58
C LYS A 234 35.96 49.77 -107.13
N ILE A 235 35.18 49.24 -108.08
CA ILE A 235 34.01 48.41 -107.78
C ILE A 235 34.40 47.17 -106.96
N ASP A 236 35.52 46.52 -107.28
CA ASP A 236 36.00 45.35 -106.55
C ASP A 236 36.48 45.70 -105.12
N VAL A 237 37.11 46.86 -104.93
CA VAL A 237 37.49 47.36 -103.60
C VAL A 237 36.25 47.71 -102.77
N ASP A 238 35.28 48.40 -103.37
CA ASP A 238 34.02 48.75 -102.70
C ASP A 238 33.21 47.49 -102.36
N GLU A 239 33.18 46.49 -103.25
CA GLU A 239 32.54 45.19 -102.97
C GLU A 239 33.15 44.52 -101.75
N ARG A 240 34.48 44.42 -101.69
CA ARG A 240 35.17 43.81 -100.54
C ARG A 240 34.87 44.58 -99.27
N ARG A 241 34.95 45.91 -99.30
CA ARG A 241 34.71 46.77 -98.14
C ARG A 241 33.28 46.65 -97.60
N GLU A 242 32.27 46.68 -98.48
CA GLU A 242 30.88 46.55 -98.05
C GLU A 242 30.55 45.14 -97.55
N ARG A 243 31.08 44.08 -98.20
CA ARG A 243 30.95 42.70 -97.71
C ARG A 243 31.58 42.53 -96.32
N GLU A 244 32.80 43.02 -96.14
CA GLU A 244 33.51 42.97 -94.85
C GLU A 244 32.74 43.73 -93.75
N LYS A 245 32.20 44.90 -94.07
CA LYS A 245 31.37 45.69 -93.15
C LYS A 245 30.12 44.93 -92.73
N ILE A 246 29.38 44.36 -93.69
CA ILE A 246 28.16 43.59 -93.44
C ILE A 246 28.46 42.33 -92.59
N GLU A 247 29.56 41.63 -92.88
CA GLU A 247 30.00 40.49 -92.07
C GLU A 247 30.42 40.89 -90.65
N HIS A 248 31.16 41.99 -90.52
CA HIS A 248 31.59 42.51 -89.22
C HIS A 248 30.39 42.91 -88.35
N GLU A 249 29.42 43.64 -88.92
CA GLU A 249 28.18 44.02 -88.23
C GLU A 249 27.38 42.77 -87.78
N LYS A 250 27.29 41.73 -88.62
CA LYS A 250 26.68 40.45 -88.23
C LYS A 250 27.39 39.80 -87.07
N ARG A 251 28.72 39.70 -87.12
CA ARG A 251 29.51 39.09 -86.04
C ARG A 251 29.29 39.84 -84.73
N MET A 252 29.38 41.17 -84.74
CA MET A 252 29.14 42.01 -83.57
C MET A 252 27.73 41.83 -82.99
N ALA A 253 26.71 41.81 -83.86
CA ALA A 253 25.32 41.63 -83.42
C ALA A 253 25.06 40.21 -82.87
N GLN A 254 25.65 39.17 -83.47
CA GLN A 254 25.58 37.80 -82.95
C GLN A 254 26.29 37.67 -81.60
N THR A 255 27.48 38.26 -81.44
CA THR A 255 28.20 38.28 -80.16
C THR A 255 27.43 39.03 -79.07
N ALA A 256 26.77 40.15 -79.42
CA ALA A 256 25.91 40.86 -78.48
C ALA A 256 24.75 39.99 -77.96
N ILE A 257 24.10 39.23 -78.84
CA ILE A 257 23.05 38.27 -78.45
C ILE A 257 23.62 37.18 -77.55
N ASP A 258 24.79 36.63 -77.87
CA ASP A 258 25.42 35.59 -77.05
C ASP A 258 25.77 36.09 -75.65
N MET A 259 26.27 37.32 -75.53
CA MET A 259 26.52 37.95 -74.23
C MET A 259 25.22 38.16 -73.44
N GLU A 260 24.16 38.65 -74.08
CA GLU A 260 22.85 38.85 -73.43
C GLU A 260 22.25 37.51 -72.97
N ALA A 261 22.32 36.48 -73.80
CA ALA A 261 21.83 35.14 -73.49
C ALA A 261 22.62 34.51 -72.34
N ASN A 262 23.96 34.60 -72.35
CA ASN A 262 24.80 34.11 -71.26
C ASN A 262 24.53 34.85 -69.95
N LYS A 263 24.34 36.17 -70.00
CA LYS A 263 23.96 36.96 -68.82
C LYS A 263 22.63 36.48 -68.25
N ARG A 264 21.61 36.28 -69.09
CA ARG A 264 20.31 35.75 -68.64
C ARG A 264 20.43 34.34 -68.05
N LYS A 265 21.22 33.45 -68.65
CA LYS A 265 21.46 32.10 -68.10
C LYS A 265 22.09 32.16 -66.71
N LEU A 266 23.09 33.02 -66.51
CA LEU A 266 23.72 33.23 -65.20
C LEU A 266 22.73 33.77 -64.16
N GLU A 267 21.85 34.69 -64.56
CA GLU A 267 20.79 35.21 -63.69
C GLU A 267 19.79 34.10 -63.29
N ILE A 268 19.39 33.24 -64.24
CA ILE A 268 18.52 32.07 -63.99
C ILE A 268 19.20 31.09 -63.02
N GLU A 269 20.48 30.78 -63.22
CA GLU A 269 21.26 29.91 -62.33
C GLU A 269 21.34 30.46 -60.91
N LEU A 270 21.58 31.77 -60.78
CA LEU A 270 21.65 32.44 -59.48
C LEU A 270 20.31 32.35 -58.74
N GLN A 271 19.19 32.57 -59.44
CA GLN A 271 17.85 32.45 -58.87
C GLN A 271 17.54 31.02 -58.45
N ALA A 272 17.82 30.03 -59.29
CA ALA A 272 17.63 28.62 -58.96
C ALA A 272 18.50 28.18 -57.78
N ARG A 273 19.75 28.66 -57.72
CA ARG A 273 20.64 28.44 -56.58
C ARG A 273 20.05 29.00 -55.28
N ARG A 274 19.54 30.23 -55.28
CA ARG A 274 18.86 30.82 -54.11
C ARG A 274 17.66 29.97 -53.68
N LYS A 275 16.80 29.56 -54.61
CA LYS A 275 15.65 28.68 -54.31
C LYS A 275 16.08 27.35 -53.66
N ARG A 276 17.18 26.75 -54.14
CA ARG A 276 17.76 25.53 -53.55
C ARG A 276 18.31 25.77 -52.14
N GLU A 277 19.01 26.88 -51.94
CA GLU A 277 19.56 27.28 -50.65
C GLU A 277 18.44 27.56 -49.63
N ASP A 278 17.39 28.30 -50.03
CA ASP A 278 16.22 28.58 -49.20
C ASP A 278 15.50 27.28 -48.80
N ALA A 279 15.34 26.33 -49.72
CA ALA A 279 14.76 25.02 -49.41
C ALA A 279 15.60 24.23 -48.40
N ALA A 280 16.94 24.30 -48.52
CA ALA A 280 17.85 23.65 -47.58
C ALA A 280 17.85 24.33 -46.20
N ILE A 281 17.71 25.66 -46.14
CA ILE A 281 17.56 26.41 -44.88
C ILE A 281 16.24 26.00 -44.20
N GLN A 282 15.11 26.03 -44.92
CA GLN A 282 13.81 25.61 -44.41
C GLN A 282 13.81 24.16 -43.90
N GLU A 283 14.51 23.26 -44.59
CA GLU A 283 14.70 21.88 -44.14
C GLU A 283 15.44 21.82 -42.80
N ARG A 284 16.56 22.54 -42.67
CA ARG A 284 17.34 22.57 -41.42
C ARG A 284 16.54 23.15 -40.26
N GLU A 285 15.86 24.27 -40.48
CA GLU A 285 15.01 24.90 -39.48
C GLU A 285 13.84 23.99 -39.07
N GLY A 286 13.19 23.34 -40.04
CA GLY A 286 12.12 22.38 -39.79
C GLY A 286 12.60 21.16 -38.99
N LEU A 287 13.74 20.57 -39.37
CA LEU A 287 14.32 19.43 -38.64
C LEU A 287 14.73 19.81 -37.21
N ALA A 288 15.33 20.99 -37.01
CA ALA A 288 15.68 21.50 -35.70
C ALA A 288 14.44 21.75 -34.83
N ALA A 289 13.38 22.31 -35.41
CA ALA A 289 12.11 22.50 -34.71
C ALA A 289 11.50 21.16 -34.27
N ILE A 290 11.48 20.15 -35.15
CA ILE A 290 10.98 18.81 -34.84
C ILE A 290 11.80 18.16 -33.72
N GLU A 291 13.13 18.25 -33.76
CA GLU A 291 14.00 17.72 -32.69
C GLU A 291 13.75 18.44 -31.36
N SER A 292 13.58 19.77 -31.39
CA SER A 292 13.26 20.53 -30.19
C SER A 292 11.92 20.13 -29.58
N GLU A 293 10.92 19.84 -30.42
CA GLU A 293 9.59 19.43 -29.98
C GLU A 293 9.58 17.98 -29.47
N GLU A 294 10.32 17.08 -30.10
CA GLU A 294 10.54 15.71 -29.62
C GLU A 294 11.15 15.72 -28.21
N LYS A 295 12.24 16.46 -28.00
CA LYS A 295 12.88 16.64 -26.69
C LYS A 295 11.90 17.23 -25.68
N ARG A 296 11.20 18.30 -26.03
CA ARG A 296 10.21 18.94 -25.14
C ARG A 296 9.12 17.98 -24.71
N ARG A 297 8.57 17.17 -25.61
CA ARG A 297 7.55 16.16 -25.30
C ARG A 297 8.11 15.04 -24.43
N GLY A 298 9.32 14.57 -24.71
CA GLY A 298 10.01 13.56 -23.91
C GLY A 298 10.35 14.01 -22.48
N ASP A 299 10.75 15.28 -22.32
CA ASP A 299 11.02 15.92 -21.04
C ASP A 299 9.73 16.13 -20.25
N GLN A 300 8.65 16.59 -20.91
CA GLN A 300 7.36 16.77 -20.26
C GLN A 300 6.81 15.43 -19.74
N ALA A 301 6.91 14.35 -20.54
CA ALA A 301 6.50 13.02 -20.11
C ALA A 301 7.25 12.55 -18.84
N GLY A 302 8.55 12.87 -18.74
CA GLY A 302 9.34 12.59 -17.53
C GLY A 302 8.88 13.41 -16.33
N LYS A 303 8.63 14.70 -16.50
CA LYS A 303 8.13 15.58 -15.43
C LYS A 303 6.75 15.16 -14.93
N ASP A 304 5.86 14.79 -15.85
CA ASP A 304 4.51 14.34 -15.51
C ASP A 304 4.53 13.03 -14.71
N ALA A 305 5.45 12.10 -15.05
CA ALA A 305 5.63 10.88 -14.28
C ALA A 305 6.14 11.15 -12.86
N VAL A 306 7.16 12.00 -12.71
CA VAL A 306 7.68 12.41 -11.39
C VAL A 306 6.58 13.09 -10.57
N HIS A 307 5.79 13.98 -11.17
CA HIS A 307 4.70 14.65 -10.47
C HIS A 307 3.63 13.64 -9.98
N LYS A 308 3.25 12.66 -10.81
CA LYS A 308 2.32 11.59 -10.41
C LYS A 308 2.89 10.76 -9.26
N GLU A 309 4.17 10.44 -9.28
CA GLU A 309 4.84 9.71 -8.19
C GLU A 309 4.87 10.52 -6.88
N GLU A 310 5.18 11.82 -6.95
CA GLU A 310 5.17 12.71 -5.78
C GLU A 310 3.77 12.88 -5.18
N GLU A 311 2.74 12.98 -6.02
CA GLU A 311 1.34 13.02 -5.57
C GLU A 311 0.93 11.70 -4.93
N ALA A 312 1.33 10.57 -5.51
CA ALA A 312 1.06 9.25 -4.95
C ALA A 312 1.78 9.03 -3.62
N ALA A 313 3.02 9.48 -3.48
CA ALA A 313 3.76 9.43 -2.23
C ALA A 313 3.07 10.25 -1.13
N ARG A 314 2.61 11.47 -1.47
CA ARG A 314 1.83 12.29 -0.53
C ARG A 314 0.54 11.60 -0.07
N ARG A 315 -0.24 11.03 -1.00
CA ARG A 315 -1.45 10.26 -0.66
C ARG A 315 -1.15 9.00 0.16
N ALA A 316 -0.08 8.28 -0.18
CA ALA A 316 0.36 7.11 0.57
C ALA A 316 0.70 7.47 2.03
N ASP A 317 1.35 8.61 2.26
CA ASP A 317 1.60 9.13 3.61
C ASP A 317 0.29 9.44 4.36
N HIS A 318 -0.70 10.06 3.72
CA HIS A 318 -2.01 10.32 4.33
C HIS A 318 -2.77 9.03 4.66
N ILE A 319 -2.73 8.01 3.78
CA ILE A 319 -3.31 6.68 4.04
C ILE A 319 -2.61 6.00 5.21
N ALA A 320 -1.28 6.06 5.28
CA ALA A 320 -0.50 5.46 6.36
C ALA A 320 -0.81 6.10 7.72
N ARG A 321 -1.05 7.42 7.77
CA ARG A 321 -1.50 8.15 8.98
C ARG A 321 -2.98 7.92 9.30
N GLY A 322 -3.77 7.48 8.33
CA GLY A 322 -5.21 7.29 8.48
C GLY A 322 -6.04 8.56 8.30
N GLU A 323 -5.46 9.57 7.66
CA GLU A 323 -6.11 10.83 7.29
C GLU A 323 -6.93 10.68 5.99
N GLU A 324 -6.64 9.65 5.21
CA GLU A 324 -7.32 9.30 3.96
C GLU A 324 -7.79 7.84 3.99
N GLU A 325 -8.91 7.54 3.31
CA GLU A 325 -9.47 6.19 3.24
C GLU A 325 -8.60 5.26 2.39
N ILE A 326 -8.64 3.97 2.71
CA ILE A 326 -7.97 2.95 1.89
C ILE A 326 -8.69 2.87 0.54
N PRO A 327 -8.00 3.09 -0.59
CA PRO A 327 -8.61 2.93 -1.91
C PRO A 327 -9.12 1.49 -2.07
N THR A 328 -10.41 1.33 -2.34
CA THR A 328 -11.06 0.03 -2.58
C THR A 328 -10.78 -0.53 -3.95
#